data_AF-A0A847LHJ8-F1
#
_entry.id   AF-A0A847LHJ8-F1
#
_cell.length_a   1.000
_cell.length_b   1.000
_cell.length_c   1.000
_cell.angle_alpha   90.00
_cell.angle_beta   90.00
_cell.angle_gamma   90.00
#
_symmetry.space_group_name_H-M   'P 1'
#
loop_
_entity.id
_entity.type
_entity.pdbx_description
1 polymer ?
#
loop_
_entity_poly.entity_id
_entity_poly.type
_entity_poly.pdbx_seq_one_letter_code
_entity_poly.pdbx_strand_id
1 'polypeptide(L)'
;MNPFPRLRWHVPGLWLLAALIAATGLAAAGAPPAPTEVIVPGTPPLTFLDVANHVRLLELVVGHRATRAQQDRFLEAVRQAGRAKDPRAREALVQARELVQSMAGMGDGERATVRRLLHEDFTATARTDEADPAARLFLELQDKSARILVGTGTSSMSEQAVDAFAEYLAGSGGKGKPAAWNAARTKQLIAGLTALWPRLPAPARAALAAFDQTWYLMRAAPVAHPAVARPAGPPDLGPADLEPLIRPEVWQQQASAAAALGQTAAGWPADPSNIVW
;
A
#
# COMPACT_ATOMS: atom_id res chain seq x y z
N MET A 1 -39.36 -4.05 9.62
CA MET A 1 -38.09 -4.82 9.62
C MET A 1 -37.13 -4.10 8.68
N ASN A 2 -36.08 -3.47 9.21
CA ASN A 2 -35.05 -2.77 8.43
C ASN A 2 -33.95 -3.79 8.07
N PRO A 3 -33.62 -4.01 6.78
CA PRO A 3 -32.72 -5.11 6.38
C PRO A 3 -31.23 -4.73 6.32
N PHE A 4 -30.79 -3.59 6.89
CA PHE A 4 -29.39 -3.18 6.85
C PHE A 4 -28.76 -3.22 8.25
N PRO A 5 -27.79 -4.12 8.50
CA PRO A 5 -27.02 -4.08 9.74
C PRO A 5 -26.21 -2.78 9.79
N ARG A 6 -26.19 -2.17 10.97
CA ARG A 6 -25.57 -0.88 11.26
C ARG A 6 -24.03 -1.02 11.17
N LEU A 7 -23.43 -0.63 10.03
CA LEU A 7 -21.98 -0.53 9.85
C LEU A 7 -21.37 0.48 10.84
N ARG A 8 -20.38 0.05 11.62
CA ARG A 8 -19.72 0.86 12.66
C ARG A 8 -18.30 1.18 12.23
N TRP A 9 -18.14 2.26 11.47
CA TRP A 9 -16.85 2.87 11.12
C TRP A 9 -16.14 3.58 12.29
N HIS A 10 -16.25 3.05 13.51
CA HIS A 10 -15.63 3.68 14.68
C HIS A 10 -14.26 3.08 14.94
N VAL A 11 -13.23 3.90 14.77
CA VAL A 11 -11.97 3.81 15.51
C VAL A 11 -12.13 4.72 16.74
N PRO A 12 -12.59 4.22 17.90
CA PRO A 12 -12.75 5.05 19.10
C PRO A 12 -11.43 5.64 19.62
N GLY A 13 -10.27 5.17 19.13
CA GLY A 13 -8.95 5.64 19.53
C GLY A 13 -8.39 6.87 18.78
N LEU A 14 -8.95 7.28 17.63
CA LEU A 14 -8.34 8.35 16.82
C LEU A 14 -8.48 9.75 17.46
N TRP A 15 -9.52 9.96 18.28
CA TRP A 15 -9.83 11.25 18.91
C TRP A 15 -8.80 11.70 19.96
N LEU A 16 -8.13 10.76 20.63
CA LEU A 16 -7.15 11.08 21.68
C LEU A 16 -5.77 11.46 21.11
N LEU A 17 -5.46 11.02 19.89
CA LEU A 17 -4.17 11.27 19.23
C LEU A 17 -4.12 12.60 18.48
N ALA A 18 -5.27 13.12 18.02
CA ALA A 18 -5.35 14.39 17.29
C ALA A 18 -5.17 15.65 18.19
N ALA A 19 -5.28 15.52 19.51
CA ALA A 19 -5.26 16.65 20.45
C ALA A 19 -3.85 17.07 20.91
N LEU A 20 -2.83 16.24 20.68
CA LEU A 20 -1.43 16.63 20.86
C LEU A 20 -0.88 16.96 19.48
N ILE A 21 -0.41 18.20 19.27
CA ILE A 21 0.78 18.57 18.46
C ILE A 21 0.65 20.00 17.95
N ALA A 22 1.61 20.83 18.37
CA ALA A 22 1.86 22.16 17.84
C ALA A 22 3.05 22.13 16.87
N ALA A 23 2.81 22.71 15.70
CA ALA A 23 3.72 23.41 14.79
C ALA A 23 5.19 22.96 14.66
N THR A 24 5.54 22.45 13.47
CA THR A 24 6.69 22.95 12.68
C THR A 24 6.52 22.55 11.21
N GLY A 25 6.69 23.51 10.30
CA GLY A 25 6.61 23.30 8.86
C GLY A 25 8.00 23.21 8.23
N LEU A 26 8.20 22.19 7.40
CA LEU A 26 9.27 22.14 6.41
C LEU A 26 8.65 21.67 5.08
N ALA A 27 8.90 22.42 4.00
CA ALA A 27 8.44 22.07 2.66
C ALA A 27 9.44 21.12 2.00
N ALA A 28 8.98 19.97 1.49
CA ALA A 28 9.75 19.11 0.60
C ALA A 28 9.17 19.21 -0.82
N ALA A 29 10.01 19.53 -1.79
CA ALA A 29 9.63 19.62 -3.19
C ALA A 29 9.71 18.25 -3.88
N GLY A 30 8.71 17.94 -4.72
CA GLY A 30 8.98 17.17 -5.94
C GLY A 30 8.29 15.81 -6.14
N ALA A 31 7.02 15.63 -5.77
CA ALA A 31 6.16 14.67 -6.50
C ALA A 31 4.94 15.39 -7.12
N PRO A 32 4.33 14.85 -8.19
CA PRO A 32 3.09 15.41 -8.70
C PRO A 32 2.07 15.31 -7.56
N PRO A 33 1.31 16.38 -7.31
CA PRO A 33 0.28 16.34 -6.30
C PRO A 33 -0.66 15.18 -6.63
N ALA A 34 -1.00 14.39 -5.61
CA ALA A 34 -2.08 13.42 -5.75
C ALA A 34 -3.30 14.14 -6.36
N PRO A 35 -4.03 13.52 -7.30
CA PRO A 35 -5.16 14.17 -7.93
C PRO A 35 -6.12 14.66 -6.85
N THR A 36 -6.43 15.95 -6.86
CA THR A 36 -7.41 16.57 -5.94
C THR A 36 -8.84 16.31 -6.37
N GLU A 37 -9.04 15.34 -7.28
CA GLU A 37 -10.32 14.94 -7.82
C GLU A 37 -11.28 14.61 -6.66
N VAL A 38 -12.42 15.29 -6.67
CA VAL A 38 -13.52 14.99 -5.75
C VAL A 38 -14.13 13.66 -6.16
N ILE A 39 -13.98 12.66 -5.29
CA ILE A 39 -14.53 11.31 -5.51
C ILE A 39 -15.95 11.17 -4.96
N VAL A 40 -16.29 11.94 -3.91
CA VAL A 40 -17.63 11.99 -3.34
C VAL A 40 -17.96 13.44 -2.95
N PRO A 41 -18.97 14.06 -3.58
CA PRO A 41 -19.40 15.43 -3.24
C PRO A 41 -19.96 15.49 -1.81
N GLY A 42 -19.94 16.67 -1.19
CA GLY A 42 -20.48 16.92 0.16
C GLY A 42 -19.66 17.94 0.94
N THR A 43 -19.85 17.98 2.26
CA THR A 43 -19.21 18.97 3.15
C THR A 43 -18.56 18.26 4.35
N PRO A 44 -17.22 18.22 4.46
CA PRO A 44 -16.25 18.58 3.40
C PRO A 44 -16.29 17.54 2.26
N PRO A 45 -15.96 17.91 1.00
CA PRO A 45 -15.87 16.94 -0.10
C PRO A 45 -14.80 15.89 0.21
N LEU A 46 -15.03 14.65 -0.22
CA LEU A 46 -14.00 13.61 -0.18
C LEU A 46 -13.25 13.63 -1.50
N THR A 47 -11.94 13.69 -1.39
CA THR A 47 -10.99 13.70 -2.50
C THR A 47 -10.26 12.36 -2.58
N PHE A 48 -9.61 12.12 -3.71
CA PHE A 48 -8.71 10.98 -3.84
C PHE A 48 -7.57 11.01 -2.79
N LEU A 49 -7.08 12.21 -2.44
CA LEU A 49 -6.07 12.38 -1.39
C LEU A 49 -6.53 11.81 -0.03
N ASP A 50 -7.81 11.96 0.32
CA ASP A 50 -8.35 11.42 1.58
C ASP A 50 -8.31 9.88 1.61
N VAL A 51 -8.65 9.24 0.48
CA VAL A 51 -8.56 7.77 0.34
C VAL A 51 -7.13 7.30 0.41
N ALA A 52 -6.24 7.99 -0.31
CA ALA A 52 -4.84 7.62 -0.38
C ALA A 52 -4.13 7.79 0.97
N ASN A 53 -4.49 8.82 1.76
CA ASN A 53 -4.05 8.98 3.15
C ASN A 53 -4.53 7.84 4.05
N HIS A 54 -5.78 7.38 3.87
CA HIS A 54 -6.31 6.27 4.65
C HIS A 54 -5.59 4.95 4.34
N VAL A 55 -5.36 4.65 3.05
CA VAL A 55 -4.54 3.51 2.62
C VAL A 55 -3.14 3.60 3.23
N ARG A 56 -2.51 4.77 3.19
CA ARG A 56 -1.17 4.99 3.78
C ARG A 56 -1.13 4.67 5.27
N LEU A 57 -2.16 5.04 6.04
CA LEU A 57 -2.26 4.66 7.45
C LEU A 57 -2.36 3.14 7.60
N LEU A 58 -3.19 2.47 6.81
CA LEU A 58 -3.30 1.00 6.85
C LEU A 58 -1.98 0.31 6.52
N GLU A 59 -1.29 0.77 5.47
CA GLU A 59 0.02 0.26 5.09
C GLU A 59 1.09 0.52 6.18
N LEU A 60 1.07 1.70 6.81
CA LEU A 60 1.95 2.02 7.93
C LEU A 60 1.72 1.04 9.09
N VAL A 61 0.46 0.83 9.45
CA VAL A 61 0.06 -0.05 10.55
C VAL A 61 0.51 -1.48 10.29
N VAL A 62 0.20 -2.03 9.12
CA VAL A 62 0.54 -3.41 8.76
C VAL A 62 2.05 -3.56 8.50
N GLY A 63 2.73 -2.51 8.03
CA GLY A 63 4.15 -2.54 7.64
C GLY A 63 4.38 -3.12 6.24
N HIS A 64 3.32 -3.27 5.45
CA HIS A 64 3.35 -3.80 4.09
C HIS A 64 2.59 -2.89 3.13
N ARG A 65 2.97 -2.94 1.86
CA ARG A 65 2.43 -2.05 0.82
C ARG A 65 1.32 -2.69 0.04
N ALA A 66 0.22 -1.97 -0.14
CA ALA A 66 -0.88 -2.44 -0.97
C ALA A 66 -0.49 -2.39 -2.44
N THR A 67 -0.88 -3.43 -3.16
CA THR A 67 -0.88 -3.43 -4.62
C THR A 67 -1.90 -2.43 -5.15
N ARG A 68 -1.73 -1.96 -6.38
CA ARG A 68 -2.69 -1.03 -6.99
C ARG A 68 -4.08 -1.63 -7.11
N ALA A 69 -4.19 -2.94 -7.29
CA ALA A 69 -5.47 -3.64 -7.31
C ALA A 69 -6.19 -3.57 -5.95
N GLN A 70 -5.46 -3.74 -4.84
CA GLN A 70 -6.00 -3.58 -3.48
C GLN A 70 -6.45 -2.13 -3.23
N GLN A 71 -5.63 -1.17 -3.63
CA GLN A 71 -5.93 0.26 -3.53
C GLN A 71 -7.18 0.64 -4.36
N ASP A 72 -7.26 0.23 -5.64
CA ASP A 72 -8.41 0.50 -6.52
C ASP A 72 -9.70 -0.13 -5.97
N ARG A 73 -9.65 -1.31 -5.34
CA ARG A 73 -10.81 -1.93 -4.67
C ARG A 73 -11.29 -1.09 -3.47
N PHE A 74 -10.36 -0.58 -2.66
CA PHE A 74 -10.69 0.29 -1.53
C PHE A 74 -11.31 1.61 -2.01
N LEU A 75 -10.74 2.24 -3.04
CA LEU A 75 -11.29 3.46 -3.65
C LEU A 75 -12.72 3.25 -4.15
N GLU A 76 -12.99 2.14 -4.85
CA GLU A 76 -14.33 1.84 -5.33
C GLU A 76 -15.32 1.62 -4.18
N ALA A 77 -14.89 0.95 -3.11
CA ALA A 77 -15.72 0.76 -1.93
C ALA A 77 -16.05 2.10 -1.23
N VAL A 78 -15.09 3.03 -1.15
CA VAL A 78 -15.34 4.40 -0.64
C VAL A 78 -16.34 5.14 -1.52
N ARG A 79 -16.22 5.05 -2.84
CA ARG A 79 -17.21 5.66 -3.76
C ARG A 79 -18.62 5.11 -3.52
N GLN A 80 -18.74 3.81 -3.29
CA GLN A 80 -20.03 3.18 -2.99
C GLN A 80 -20.60 3.63 -1.65
N ALA A 81 -19.79 3.67 -0.58
CA ALA A 81 -20.20 4.21 0.72
C ALA A 81 -20.62 5.69 0.63
N GLY A 82 -19.90 6.47 -0.17
CA GLY A 82 -20.22 7.86 -0.45
C GLY A 82 -21.57 8.04 -1.16
N ARG A 83 -21.87 7.19 -2.15
CA ARG A 83 -23.20 7.15 -2.81
C ARG A 83 -24.31 6.78 -1.84
N ALA A 84 -24.03 5.90 -0.87
CA ALA A 84 -24.94 5.54 0.20
C ALA A 84 -25.09 6.65 1.28
N LYS A 85 -24.35 7.76 1.15
CA LYS A 85 -24.33 8.89 2.08
C LYS A 85 -24.02 8.48 3.52
N ASP A 86 -23.15 7.50 3.71
CA ASP A 86 -22.71 7.10 5.05
C ASP A 86 -21.88 8.22 5.69
N PRO A 87 -22.36 8.91 6.75
CA PRO A 87 -21.63 10.00 7.37
C PRO A 87 -20.36 9.50 8.08
N ARG A 88 -20.33 8.25 8.53
CA ARG A 88 -19.20 7.72 9.32
C ARG A 88 -18.01 7.38 8.44
N ALA A 89 -18.26 6.86 7.24
CA ALA A 89 -17.22 6.66 6.23
C ALA A 89 -16.50 7.98 5.88
N ARG A 90 -17.26 9.07 5.78
CA ARG A 90 -16.71 10.41 5.54
C ARG A 90 -15.88 10.90 6.71
N GLU A 91 -16.40 10.76 7.92
CA GLU A 91 -15.70 11.15 9.14
C GLU A 91 -14.35 10.43 9.28
N ALA A 92 -14.32 9.11 9.09
CA ALA A 92 -13.09 8.31 9.17
C ALA A 92 -12.02 8.74 8.15
N LEU A 93 -12.42 9.11 6.93
CA LEU A 93 -11.50 9.61 5.90
C LEU A 93 -10.97 11.02 6.24
N VAL A 94 -11.80 11.88 6.81
CA VAL A 94 -11.37 13.21 7.28
C VAL A 94 -10.38 13.08 8.44
N GLN A 95 -10.67 12.22 9.42
CA GLN A 95 -9.78 11.97 10.55
C GLN A 95 -8.44 11.36 10.09
N ALA A 96 -8.47 10.46 9.10
CA ALA A 96 -7.26 9.91 8.50
C ALA A 96 -6.39 11.00 7.86
N ARG A 97 -6.99 11.95 7.15
CA ARG A 97 -6.26 13.11 6.61
C ARG A 97 -5.63 13.94 7.73
N GLU A 98 -6.38 14.27 8.77
CA GLU A 98 -5.89 15.08 9.90
C GLU A 98 -4.73 14.39 10.62
N LEU A 99 -4.83 13.07 10.85
CA LEU A 99 -3.77 12.29 11.45
C LEU A 99 -2.52 12.24 10.56
N VAL A 100 -2.69 12.07 9.23
CA VAL A 100 -1.54 12.10 8.32
C VAL A 100 -0.85 13.47 8.32
N GLN A 101 -1.61 14.56 8.39
CA GLN A 101 -1.05 15.90 8.49
C GLN A 101 -0.28 16.10 9.80
N SER A 102 -0.80 15.64 10.95
CA SER A 102 -0.11 15.77 12.24
C SER A 102 1.18 14.93 12.30
N MET A 103 1.15 13.72 11.73
CA MET A 103 2.29 12.80 11.69
C MET A 103 3.45 13.24 10.77
N ALA A 104 3.24 14.24 9.90
CA ALA A 104 4.31 14.79 9.06
C ALA A 104 5.42 15.47 9.87
N GLY A 105 5.07 16.10 11.01
CA GLY A 105 6.03 16.77 11.90
C GLY A 105 6.65 15.88 12.98
N MET A 106 6.20 14.63 13.11
CA MET A 106 6.65 13.71 14.17
C MET A 106 8.06 13.18 13.94
N GLY A 107 8.73 12.76 15.01
CA GLY A 107 9.93 11.91 14.94
C GLY A 107 9.58 10.42 14.70
N ASP A 108 10.60 9.59 14.44
CA ASP A 108 10.40 8.15 14.21
C ASP A 108 9.81 7.41 15.42
N GLY A 109 10.24 7.78 16.64
CA GLY A 109 9.71 7.18 17.87
C GLY A 109 8.24 7.50 18.12
N GLU A 110 7.82 8.73 17.81
CA GLU A 110 6.41 9.15 17.90
C GLU A 110 5.56 8.41 16.86
N ARG A 111 6.02 8.36 15.61
CA ARG A 111 5.36 7.58 14.56
C ARG A 111 5.25 6.10 14.90
N ALA A 112 6.28 5.51 15.50
CA ALA A 112 6.23 4.13 15.97
C ALA A 112 5.17 3.92 17.06
N THR A 113 5.00 4.90 17.95
CA THR A 113 3.94 4.88 18.97
C THR A 113 2.56 4.96 18.33
N VAL A 114 2.34 5.89 17.41
CA VAL A 114 1.08 6.01 16.65
C VAL A 114 0.78 4.71 15.90
N ARG A 115 1.77 4.16 15.20
CA ARG A 115 1.64 2.88 14.48
C ARG A 115 1.17 1.76 15.41
N ARG A 116 1.77 1.63 16.60
CA ARG A 116 1.39 0.61 17.59
C ARG A 116 -0.06 0.79 18.06
N LEU A 117 -0.45 2.01 18.42
CA LEU A 117 -1.81 2.31 18.89
C LEU A 117 -2.86 2.02 17.81
N LEU A 118 -2.60 2.45 16.57
CA LEU A 118 -3.46 2.14 15.43
C LEU A 118 -3.52 0.63 15.16
N HIS A 119 -2.40 -0.09 15.30
CA HIS A 119 -2.37 -1.54 15.10
C HIS A 119 -3.26 -2.29 16.10
N GLU A 120 -3.15 -1.91 17.38
CA GLU A 120 -4.00 -2.46 18.44
C GLU A 120 -5.49 -2.19 18.16
N ASP A 121 -5.83 -0.96 17.77
CA ASP A 121 -7.21 -0.57 17.47
C ASP A 121 -7.77 -1.28 16.22
N PHE A 122 -7.06 -1.27 15.09
CA PHE A 122 -7.49 -1.96 13.87
C PHE A 122 -7.62 -3.47 14.09
N THR A 123 -6.72 -4.09 14.85
CA THR A 123 -6.81 -5.52 15.15
C THR A 123 -8.04 -5.85 15.99
N ALA A 124 -8.37 -5.00 16.95
CA ALA A 124 -9.55 -5.18 17.81
C ALA A 124 -10.86 -4.97 17.05
N THR A 125 -10.91 -4.01 16.12
CA THR A 125 -12.13 -3.60 15.43
C THR A 125 -12.38 -4.34 14.12
N ALA A 126 -11.34 -4.60 13.32
CA ALA A 126 -11.50 -5.13 11.95
C ALA A 126 -12.17 -6.50 11.91
N ARG A 127 -11.92 -7.37 12.90
CA ARG A 127 -12.55 -8.69 13.00
C ARG A 127 -14.03 -8.67 13.33
N THR A 128 -14.53 -7.52 13.80
CA THR A 128 -15.93 -7.36 14.21
C THR A 128 -16.78 -6.67 13.15
N ASP A 129 -16.16 -6.12 12.10
CA ASP A 129 -16.85 -5.43 11.01
C ASP A 129 -16.18 -5.73 9.65
N GLU A 130 -16.29 -6.97 9.17
CA GLU A 130 -15.77 -7.39 7.86
C GLU A 130 -16.47 -6.69 6.67
N ALA A 131 -17.57 -5.95 6.92
CA ALA A 131 -18.23 -5.17 5.89
C ALA A 131 -17.55 -3.80 5.66
N ASP A 132 -16.75 -3.32 6.62
CA ASP A 132 -15.96 -2.10 6.49
C ASP A 132 -14.82 -2.29 5.47
N PRO A 133 -14.77 -1.50 4.38
CA PRO A 133 -13.67 -1.52 3.42
C PRO A 133 -12.27 -1.36 4.04
N ALA A 134 -12.13 -0.56 5.10
CA ALA A 134 -10.85 -0.35 5.77
C ALA A 134 -10.43 -1.60 6.54
N ALA A 135 -11.35 -2.21 7.29
CA ALA A 135 -11.16 -3.49 7.95
C ALA A 135 -10.78 -4.59 6.94
N ARG A 136 -11.47 -4.66 5.80
CA ARG A 136 -11.16 -5.63 4.74
C ARG A 136 -9.76 -5.46 4.17
N LEU A 137 -9.35 -4.23 3.86
CA LEU A 137 -8.00 -3.98 3.35
C LEU A 137 -6.94 -4.26 4.42
N PHE A 138 -7.18 -3.87 5.67
CA PHE A 138 -6.32 -4.18 6.80
C PHE A 138 -6.10 -5.68 6.96
N LEU A 139 -7.19 -6.45 7.03
CA LEU A 139 -7.16 -7.91 7.17
C LEU A 139 -6.52 -8.56 5.95
N GLU A 140 -6.85 -8.11 4.73
CA GLU A 140 -6.23 -8.64 3.51
C GLU A 140 -4.70 -8.48 3.55
N LEU A 141 -4.21 -7.28 3.90
CA LEU A 141 -2.77 -7.03 3.99
C LEU A 141 -2.11 -7.83 5.11
N GLN A 142 -2.75 -7.92 6.28
CA GLN A 142 -2.26 -8.69 7.43
C GLN A 142 -2.18 -10.19 7.11
N ASP A 143 -3.24 -10.76 6.53
CA ASP A 143 -3.29 -12.18 6.22
C ASP A 143 -2.29 -12.56 5.12
N LYS A 144 -2.21 -11.75 4.06
CA LYS A 144 -1.29 -12.00 2.95
C LYS A 144 0.17 -11.78 3.33
N SER A 145 0.47 -10.85 4.23
CA SER A 145 1.84 -10.68 4.72
C SER A 145 2.25 -11.79 5.67
N ALA A 146 1.33 -12.31 6.49
CA ALA A 146 1.58 -13.42 7.40
C ALA A 146 1.68 -14.77 6.67
N ARG A 147 1.04 -14.93 5.51
CA ARG A 147 1.11 -16.17 4.74
C ARG A 147 2.44 -16.31 3.99
N ILE A 148 3.37 -17.02 4.62
CA ILE A 148 4.65 -17.39 4.01
C ILE A 148 4.47 -18.53 3.00
N LEU A 149 4.92 -18.30 1.77
CA LEU A 149 4.85 -19.28 0.68
C LEU A 149 6.12 -20.15 0.61
N VAL A 150 7.28 -19.55 0.89
CA VAL A 150 8.58 -20.24 0.92
C VAL A 150 9.58 -19.47 1.78
N GLY A 151 10.55 -20.15 2.41
CA GLY A 151 11.57 -19.52 3.24
C GLY A 151 12.88 -20.31 3.31
N THR A 152 13.99 -19.61 3.52
CA THR A 152 15.31 -20.21 3.75
C THR A 152 16.17 -19.25 4.58
N GLY A 153 16.71 -19.73 5.71
CA GLY A 153 17.45 -18.88 6.64
C GLY A 153 16.56 -17.77 7.21
N THR A 154 16.99 -16.53 7.09
CA THR A 154 16.28 -15.35 7.60
C THR A 154 15.33 -14.70 6.58
N SER A 155 15.30 -15.20 5.34
CA SER A 155 14.43 -14.66 4.29
C SER A 155 13.23 -15.58 4.04
N SER A 156 12.05 -14.97 3.96
CA SER A 156 10.78 -15.65 3.66
C SER A 156 9.94 -14.79 2.74
N MET A 157 9.38 -15.40 1.70
CA MET A 157 8.51 -14.71 0.75
C MET A 157 7.05 -14.92 1.16
N SER A 158 6.33 -13.83 1.37
CA SER A 158 4.89 -13.83 1.67
C SER A 158 4.04 -13.76 0.41
N GLU A 159 2.74 -14.04 0.55
CA GLU A 159 1.76 -13.84 -0.54
C GLU A 159 1.72 -12.37 -0.97
N GLN A 160 1.82 -11.42 -0.04
CA GLN A 160 1.84 -9.99 -0.36
C GLN A 160 3.05 -9.58 -1.22
N ALA A 161 4.23 -10.15 -0.95
CA ALA A 161 5.42 -9.90 -1.75
C ALA A 161 5.28 -10.44 -3.18
N VAL A 162 4.64 -11.61 -3.34
CA VAL A 162 4.35 -12.19 -4.66
C VAL A 162 3.32 -11.35 -5.41
N ASP A 163 2.27 -10.86 -4.75
CA ASP A 163 1.27 -9.99 -5.36
C ASP A 163 1.90 -8.69 -5.91
N ALA A 164 2.83 -8.09 -5.15
CA ALA A 164 3.58 -6.93 -5.61
C ALA A 164 4.49 -7.26 -6.81
N PHE A 165 5.13 -8.43 -6.81
CA PHE A 165 5.96 -8.88 -7.92
C PHE A 165 5.12 -9.18 -9.17
N ALA A 166 3.93 -9.75 -9.01
CA ALA A 166 2.97 -9.94 -10.09
C ALA A 166 2.55 -8.61 -10.71
N GLU A 167 2.26 -7.59 -9.89
CA GLU A 167 1.93 -6.24 -10.37
C GLU A 167 3.10 -5.63 -11.16
N TYR A 168 4.34 -5.80 -10.68
CA TYR A 168 5.54 -5.37 -11.40
C TYR A 168 5.65 -6.03 -12.78
N LEU A 169 5.49 -7.35 -12.84
CA LEU A 169 5.57 -8.13 -14.08
C LEU A 169 4.39 -7.91 -15.04
N ALA A 170 3.23 -7.50 -14.53
CA ALA A 170 2.10 -7.14 -15.37
C ALA A 170 2.38 -5.92 -16.25
N GLY A 171 3.46 -5.17 -15.96
CA GLY A 171 3.84 -3.95 -16.68
C GLY A 171 2.77 -2.86 -16.56
N SER A 172 2.95 -1.72 -17.22
CA SER A 172 1.87 -0.76 -17.42
C SER A 172 1.11 -1.14 -18.69
N GLY A 173 0.04 -1.92 -18.58
CA GLY A 173 -0.78 -2.30 -19.72
C GLY A 173 -1.41 -1.06 -20.36
N GLY A 174 -0.88 -0.59 -21.50
CA GLY A 174 -1.47 0.30 -22.51
C GLY A 174 -2.12 1.64 -22.11
N LYS A 175 -2.32 1.92 -20.83
CA LYS A 175 -3.02 3.09 -20.26
C LYS A 175 -2.48 3.44 -18.86
N GLY A 176 -1.25 3.02 -18.54
CA GLY A 176 -0.64 3.29 -17.23
C GLY A 176 -1.22 2.49 -16.06
N LYS A 177 -2.09 1.49 -16.30
CA LYS A 177 -2.59 0.55 -15.26
C LYS A 177 -2.03 -0.86 -15.49
N PRO A 178 -1.53 -1.54 -14.46
CA PRO A 178 -1.14 -2.94 -14.58
C PRO A 178 -2.32 -3.80 -14.97
N ALA A 179 -2.10 -4.74 -15.91
CA ALA A 179 -3.12 -5.72 -16.25
C ALA A 179 -3.30 -6.66 -15.05
N ALA A 180 -4.52 -6.74 -14.50
CA ALA A 180 -4.80 -7.70 -13.43
C ALA A 180 -4.57 -9.13 -13.94
N TRP A 181 -3.67 -9.87 -13.30
CA TRP A 181 -3.47 -11.28 -13.58
C TRP A 181 -4.65 -12.10 -13.05
N ASN A 182 -5.03 -13.14 -13.80
CA ASN A 182 -6.04 -14.08 -13.34
C ASN A 182 -5.43 -15.06 -12.32
N ALA A 183 -6.30 -15.78 -11.59
CA ALA A 183 -5.88 -16.71 -10.55
C ALA A 183 -4.94 -17.83 -11.07
N ALA A 184 -5.13 -18.29 -12.31
CA ALA A 184 -4.29 -19.32 -12.91
C ALA A 184 -2.84 -18.83 -13.11
N ARG A 185 -2.66 -17.61 -13.61
CA ARG A 185 -1.35 -17.00 -13.81
C ARG A 185 -0.66 -16.66 -12.49
N THR A 186 -1.40 -16.19 -11.49
CA THR A 186 -0.86 -16.00 -10.12
C THR A 186 -0.40 -17.33 -9.53
N LYS A 187 -1.15 -18.41 -9.71
CA LYS A 187 -0.74 -19.75 -9.25
C LYS A 187 0.53 -20.24 -9.94
N GLN A 188 0.67 -19.99 -11.25
CA GLN A 188 1.91 -20.29 -11.98
C GLN A 188 3.10 -19.51 -11.43
N LEU A 189 2.93 -18.20 -11.17
CA LEU A 189 3.97 -17.37 -10.55
C LEU A 189 4.42 -17.93 -9.20
N ILE A 190 3.46 -18.25 -8.32
CA ILE A 190 3.76 -18.81 -7.00
C ILE A 190 4.55 -20.10 -7.13
N ALA A 191 4.13 -21.01 -8.02
CA ALA A 191 4.82 -22.27 -8.26
C ALA A 191 6.25 -22.07 -8.79
N GLY A 192 6.40 -21.18 -9.78
CA GLY A 192 7.70 -20.85 -10.37
C GLY A 192 8.66 -20.24 -9.36
N LEU A 193 8.22 -19.23 -8.59
CA LEU A 193 9.03 -18.60 -7.55
C LEU A 193 9.39 -19.57 -6.43
N THR A 194 8.46 -20.42 -6.00
CA THR A 194 8.71 -21.43 -4.96
C THR A 194 9.76 -22.43 -5.41
N ALA A 195 9.68 -22.90 -6.66
CA ALA A 195 10.67 -23.81 -7.24
C ALA A 195 12.04 -23.15 -7.46
N LEU A 196 12.06 -21.86 -7.80
CA LEU A 196 13.29 -21.09 -8.01
C LEU A 196 13.99 -20.70 -6.69
N TRP A 197 13.23 -20.47 -5.62
CA TRP A 197 13.71 -19.92 -4.35
C TRP A 197 14.98 -20.57 -3.76
N PRO A 198 15.13 -21.91 -3.72
CA PRO A 198 16.32 -22.53 -3.16
C PRO A 198 17.59 -22.21 -3.96
N ARG A 199 17.45 -21.92 -5.25
CA ARG A 199 18.54 -21.65 -6.19
C ARG A 199 18.97 -20.18 -6.18
N LEU A 200 18.11 -19.28 -5.71
CA LEU A 200 18.42 -17.86 -5.67
C LEU A 200 19.55 -17.56 -4.67
N PRO A 201 20.46 -16.62 -4.97
CA PRO A 201 21.42 -16.15 -3.99
C PRO A 201 20.71 -15.37 -2.87
N ALA A 202 21.35 -15.28 -1.70
CA ALA A 202 20.75 -14.63 -0.52
C ALA A 202 20.27 -13.19 -0.77
N PRO A 203 21.01 -12.31 -1.49
CA PRO A 203 20.53 -10.97 -1.81
C PRO A 203 19.24 -10.96 -2.65
N ALA A 204 19.10 -11.89 -3.60
CA ALA A 204 17.90 -12.00 -4.43
C ALA A 204 16.69 -12.47 -3.60
N ARG A 205 16.89 -13.43 -2.69
CA ARG A 205 15.83 -13.84 -1.74
C ARG A 205 15.39 -12.69 -0.84
N ALA A 206 16.34 -11.93 -0.29
CA ALA A 206 16.01 -10.79 0.56
C ALA A 206 15.25 -9.71 -0.20
N ALA A 207 15.65 -9.41 -1.44
CA ALA A 207 14.98 -8.43 -2.29
C ALA A 207 13.54 -8.87 -2.66
N LEU A 208 13.34 -10.15 -2.98
CA LEU A 208 11.99 -10.69 -3.23
C LEU A 208 11.13 -10.72 -1.96
N ALA A 209 11.71 -11.06 -0.81
CA ALA A 209 10.98 -11.09 0.47
C ALA A 209 10.40 -9.72 0.86
N ALA A 210 11.09 -8.63 0.49
CA ALA A 210 10.68 -7.25 0.75
C ALA A 210 10.16 -6.52 -0.51
N PHE A 211 9.71 -7.28 -1.52
CA PHE A 211 9.44 -6.71 -2.84
C PHE A 211 8.28 -5.71 -2.82
N ASP A 212 7.28 -5.87 -1.95
CA ASP A 212 6.18 -4.91 -1.81
C ASP A 212 6.67 -3.51 -1.44
N GLN A 213 7.67 -3.41 -0.56
CA GLN A 213 8.27 -2.15 -0.16
C GLN A 213 9.12 -1.53 -1.28
N THR A 214 9.90 -2.36 -1.99
CA THR A 214 10.73 -1.88 -3.10
C THR A 214 9.86 -1.45 -4.28
N TRP A 215 8.80 -2.21 -4.57
CA TRP A 215 7.83 -1.91 -5.61
C TRP A 215 7.11 -0.58 -5.36
N TYR A 216 6.73 -0.29 -4.13
CA TYR A 216 6.19 1.02 -3.76
C TYR A 216 7.13 2.16 -4.18
N LEU A 217 8.43 2.07 -3.87
CA LEU A 217 9.41 3.09 -4.26
C LEU A 217 9.60 3.15 -5.79
N MET A 218 9.63 2.00 -6.46
CA MET A 218 9.70 1.94 -7.93
C MET A 218 8.46 2.54 -8.62
N ARG A 219 7.28 2.47 -8.00
CA ARG A 219 6.05 3.15 -8.48
C ARG A 219 6.09 4.65 -8.26
N ALA A 220 6.82 5.13 -7.27
CA ALA A 220 7.03 6.55 -7.00
C ALA A 220 8.05 7.18 -7.98
N ALA A 221 9.02 6.39 -8.45
CA ALA A 221 10.11 6.82 -9.32
C ALA A 221 9.76 7.35 -10.74
N PRO A 222 8.65 6.95 -11.42
CA PRO A 222 8.33 7.44 -12.77
C PRO A 222 7.99 8.94 -12.81
N VAL A 223 7.82 9.56 -11.65
CA VAL A 223 7.78 11.01 -11.48
C VAL A 223 9.14 11.66 -11.74
N ALA A 224 10.23 10.96 -11.40
CA ALA A 224 11.60 11.46 -11.48
C ALA A 224 12.29 11.10 -12.81
N HIS A 225 11.99 9.94 -13.40
CA HIS A 225 12.60 9.48 -14.65
C HIS A 225 11.66 8.62 -15.53
N PRO A 226 11.15 9.13 -16.67
CA PRO A 226 10.17 8.43 -17.52
C PRO A 226 10.74 7.27 -18.38
N ALA A 227 11.97 6.80 -18.16
CA ALA A 227 12.70 5.99 -19.14
C ALA A 227 13.10 4.56 -18.72
N VAL A 228 12.59 4.02 -17.61
CA VAL A 228 12.90 2.62 -17.26
C VAL A 228 11.80 1.70 -17.78
N ALA A 229 12.09 1.04 -18.91
CA ALA A 229 11.23 0.01 -19.47
C ALA A 229 11.01 -1.09 -18.41
N ARG A 230 9.75 -1.26 -17.99
CA ARG A 230 9.37 -2.36 -17.10
C ARG A 230 9.29 -3.64 -17.91
N PRO A 231 9.81 -4.77 -17.40
CA PRO A 231 9.67 -6.04 -18.09
C PRO A 231 8.18 -6.37 -18.21
N ALA A 232 7.75 -6.78 -19.41
CA ALA A 232 6.52 -7.53 -19.54
C ALA A 232 6.81 -8.96 -19.07
N GLY A 233 5.99 -9.48 -18.17
CA GLY A 233 6.12 -10.84 -17.69
C GLY A 233 6.08 -11.85 -18.85
N PRO A 234 6.97 -12.84 -18.86
CA PRO A 234 7.03 -13.85 -19.91
C PRO A 234 5.72 -14.64 -20.02
N PRO A 235 5.45 -15.25 -21.18
CA PRO A 235 4.25 -16.07 -21.37
C PRO A 235 4.24 -17.30 -20.44
N ASP A 236 5.41 -17.87 -20.16
CA ASP A 236 5.61 -18.90 -19.15
C ASP A 236 6.22 -18.28 -17.88
N LEU A 237 5.90 -18.83 -16.72
CA LEU A 237 6.37 -18.37 -15.40
C LEU A 237 7.15 -19.49 -14.70
N GLY A 238 7.86 -20.30 -15.47
CA GLY A 238 8.79 -21.29 -14.97
C GLY A 238 10.05 -20.65 -14.35
N PRO A 239 10.84 -21.41 -13.56
CA PRO A 239 12.06 -20.89 -12.94
C PRO A 239 13.05 -20.25 -13.92
N ALA A 240 13.23 -20.86 -15.10
CA ALA A 240 14.17 -20.37 -16.11
C ALA A 240 13.74 -19.02 -16.72
N ASP A 241 12.43 -18.75 -16.78
CA ASP A 241 11.88 -17.50 -17.30
C ASP A 241 11.83 -16.41 -16.23
N LEU A 242 11.68 -16.79 -14.95
CA LEU A 242 11.62 -15.87 -13.82
C LEU A 242 13.00 -15.41 -13.34
N GLU A 243 14.01 -16.28 -13.35
CA GLU A 243 15.35 -15.97 -12.85
C GLU A 243 15.96 -14.70 -13.48
N PRO A 244 15.92 -14.49 -14.81
CA PRO A 244 16.45 -13.28 -15.44
C PRO A 244 15.72 -11.99 -15.05
N LEU A 245 14.49 -12.08 -14.53
CA LEU A 245 13.66 -10.94 -14.14
C LEU A 245 13.92 -10.50 -12.69
N ILE A 246 14.55 -11.35 -11.89
CA ILE A 246 14.92 -11.07 -10.51
C ILE A 246 16.25 -10.32 -10.51
N ARG A 247 16.16 -8.99 -10.53
CA ARG A 247 17.31 -8.08 -10.69
C ARG A 247 17.36 -7.07 -9.53
N PRO A 248 17.77 -7.48 -8.31
CA PRO A 248 17.78 -6.62 -7.13
C PRO A 248 18.50 -5.29 -7.34
N GLU A 249 19.61 -5.29 -8.07
CA GLU A 249 20.40 -4.11 -8.39
C GLU A 249 19.62 -3.09 -9.22
N VAL A 250 18.83 -3.57 -10.19
CA VAL A 250 17.98 -2.73 -11.03
C VAL A 250 16.84 -2.15 -10.22
N TRP A 251 16.20 -2.97 -9.36
CA TRP A 251 15.13 -2.51 -8.50
C TRP A 251 15.59 -1.46 -7.50
N GLN A 252 16.77 -1.66 -6.90
CA GLN A 252 17.36 -0.71 -5.96
C GLN A 252 17.72 0.61 -6.65
N GLN A 253 18.29 0.57 -7.85
CA GLN A 253 18.57 1.77 -8.65
C GLN A 253 17.28 2.53 -9.01
N GLN A 254 16.20 1.83 -9.35
CA GLN A 254 14.90 2.47 -9.61
C GLN A 254 14.32 3.08 -8.33
N ALA A 255 14.39 2.36 -7.21
CA ALA A 255 13.89 2.82 -5.92
C ALA A 255 14.68 4.02 -5.35
N SER A 256 15.99 4.13 -5.63
CA SER A 256 16.82 5.22 -5.10
C SER A 256 16.40 6.60 -5.62
N ALA A 257 15.82 6.68 -6.83
CA ALA A 257 15.30 7.94 -7.36
C ALA A 257 14.13 8.47 -6.52
N ALA A 258 13.25 7.60 -6.04
CA ALA A 258 12.19 7.99 -5.12
C ALA A 258 12.73 8.36 -3.73
N ALA A 259 13.74 7.63 -3.24
CA ALA A 259 14.38 7.93 -1.97
C ALA A 259 15.03 9.32 -1.95
N ALA A 260 15.64 9.75 -3.06
CA ALA A 260 16.19 11.10 -3.22
C ALA A 260 15.12 12.21 -3.13
N LEU A 261 13.85 11.88 -3.40
CA LEU A 261 12.71 12.78 -3.24
C LEU A 261 12.08 12.71 -1.82
N GLY A 262 12.77 12.08 -0.87
CA GLY A 262 12.31 11.95 0.51
C GLY A 262 11.26 10.87 0.74
N GLN A 263 11.02 9.97 -0.24
CA GLN A 263 10.20 8.78 -0.03
C GLN A 263 10.99 7.73 0.76
N THR A 264 10.31 7.06 1.69
CA THR A 264 10.92 5.99 2.48
C THR A 264 10.20 4.67 2.21
N ALA A 265 10.88 3.53 2.39
CA ALA A 265 10.22 2.22 2.36
C ALA A 265 9.15 2.09 3.46
N ALA A 266 9.31 2.84 4.55
CA ALA A 266 8.30 3.06 5.59
C ALA A 266 7.08 3.85 5.09
N GLY A 267 7.10 4.37 3.85
CA GLY A 267 5.95 4.95 3.14
C GLY A 267 5.45 6.23 3.76
N TRP A 268 6.32 6.90 4.50
CA TRP A 268 6.04 8.20 5.07
C TRP A 268 6.98 9.23 4.43
N PRO A 269 6.60 9.85 3.30
CA PRO A 269 7.31 11.03 2.82
C PRO A 269 7.17 12.19 3.81
N ALA A 270 8.18 13.06 3.81
CA ALA A 270 8.16 14.33 4.53
C ALA A 270 7.02 15.26 4.05
N ASP A 271 6.55 15.11 2.80
CA ASP A 271 5.41 15.85 2.27
C ASP A 271 4.18 14.93 2.05
N PRO A 272 3.04 15.19 2.73
CA PRO A 272 1.76 14.52 2.51
C PRO A 272 1.20 14.63 1.08
N SER A 273 1.67 15.58 0.27
CA SER A 273 1.21 15.78 -1.11
C SER A 273 1.73 14.70 -2.08
N ASN A 274 2.79 13.99 -1.68
CA ASN A 274 3.49 13.01 -2.51
C ASN A 274 2.98 11.58 -2.26
N ILE A 275 1.79 11.23 -2.77
CA ILE A 275 1.22 9.89 -2.61
C ILE A 275 1.40 9.03 -3.87
N VAL A 276 1.86 7.80 -3.66
CA VAL A 276 2.10 6.81 -4.71
C VAL A 276 0.89 5.88 -4.81
N TRP A 277 0.24 5.84 -5.98
CA TRP A 277 -0.91 4.99 -6.29
C TRP A 277 -0.77 4.30 -7.65
#